data_AF-A0A1M3BBB3-F1
#
_entry.id   AF-A0A1M3BBB3-F1
#
_cell.length_a   1.000
_cell.length_b   1.000
_cell.length_c   1.000
_cell.angle_alpha   90.00
_cell.angle_beta   90.00
_cell.angle_gamma   90.00
#
_symmetry.space_group_name_H-M   'P 1'
#
loop_
_entity.id
_entity.type
_entity.pdbx_description
1 polymer ?
#
loop_
_entity_poly.entity_id
_entity_poly.type
_entity_poly.pdbx_seq_one_letter_code
_entity_poly.pdbx_strand_id
1 'polypeptide(L)'
;MTTWEIDPVFTPLPKYNFSKIFFPIQNEFDGIEVEIVKDSNELQTYLVIHSIAIGKRNVMVTLTSGDDSIQYPSLVLKGGQKIVLPKDGTQQLINWLLENRLVTISFERYKTTVANERFSNLYKELLEIPVAS
;
A
#
# COMPACT_ATOMS: atom_id res chain seq x y z
N MET A 1 -0.76 10.77 16.10
CA MET A 1 -0.71 10.82 14.63
C MET A 1 -0.24 9.46 14.16
N THR A 2 -0.96 8.84 13.23
CA THR A 2 -0.61 7.54 12.66
C THR A 2 0.54 7.73 11.67
N THR A 3 1.59 6.91 11.77
CA THR A 3 2.78 7.00 10.91
C THR A 3 3.02 5.70 10.18
N TRP A 4 3.85 5.72 9.14
CA TRP A 4 4.33 4.49 8.51
C TRP A 4 5.13 3.63 9.50
N GLU A 5 4.97 2.32 9.35
CA GLU A 5 5.65 1.27 10.09
C GLU A 5 6.33 0.31 9.10
N ILE A 6 7.31 -0.46 9.57
CA ILE A 6 7.99 -1.50 8.79
C ILE A 6 7.86 -2.82 9.53
N ASP A 7 7.54 -3.87 8.79
CA ASP A 7 7.48 -5.25 9.27
C ASP A 7 8.43 -6.10 8.41
N PRO A 8 9.68 -6.28 8.88
CA PRO A 8 10.64 -7.14 8.21
C PRO A 8 10.50 -8.58 8.70
N VAL A 9 10.36 -9.52 7.77
CA VAL A 9 10.36 -10.95 8.05
C VAL A 9 11.64 -11.56 7.52
N PHE A 10 12.53 -11.91 8.46
CA PHE A 10 13.77 -12.63 8.18
C PHE A 10 13.60 -14.10 8.51
N THR A 11 14.00 -14.97 7.60
CA THR A 11 13.99 -16.42 7.80
C THR A 11 15.41 -16.99 7.63
N PRO A 12 15.70 -18.20 8.14
CA PRO A 12 16.98 -18.87 7.88
C PRO A 12 17.27 -19.14 6.40
N LEU A 13 16.26 -18.99 5.54
CA LEU A 13 16.34 -19.20 4.10
C LEU A 13 16.09 -17.86 3.40
N PRO A 14 17.13 -17.12 2.97
CA PRO A 14 17.00 -15.74 2.49
C PRO A 14 15.98 -15.51 1.36
N LYS A 15 15.66 -16.55 0.57
CA LYS A 15 14.61 -16.53 -0.46
C LYS A 15 13.18 -16.39 0.06
N TYR A 16 12.97 -16.57 1.36
CA TYR A 16 11.69 -16.32 2.03
C TYR A 16 11.73 -15.07 2.89
N ASN A 17 12.82 -14.30 2.84
CA ASN A 17 12.81 -12.97 3.42
C ASN A 17 11.83 -12.11 2.62
N PHE A 18 10.98 -11.38 3.33
CA PHE A 18 10.19 -10.33 2.73
C PHE A 18 10.08 -9.19 3.72
N SER A 19 9.75 -8.02 3.22
CA SER A 19 9.41 -6.91 4.09
C SER A 19 8.32 -6.09 3.46
N LYS A 20 7.55 -5.48 4.35
CA LYS A 20 6.54 -4.51 3.99
C LYS A 20 6.73 -3.27 4.84
N ILE A 21 6.50 -2.12 4.22
CA ILE A 21 6.13 -0.93 4.96
C ILE A 21 4.61 -0.81 4.90
N PHE A 22 3.99 -0.37 5.98
CA PHE A 22 2.55 -0.22 6.00
C PHE A 22 2.11 1.04 6.73
N PHE A 23 1.00 1.61 6.28
CA PHE A 23 0.30 2.68 6.96
C PHE A 23 -0.97 2.07 7.58
N PRO A 24 -1.04 1.95 8.91
CA PRO A 24 -2.09 1.20 9.56
C PRO A 24 -3.44 1.89 9.43
N ILE A 25 -4.49 1.08 9.53
CA ILE A 25 -5.87 1.53 9.45
C ILE A 25 -6.18 2.57 10.54
N GLN A 26 -6.84 3.66 10.17
CA GLN A 26 -7.27 4.71 11.10
C GLN A 26 -8.72 4.56 11.56
N ASN A 27 -9.54 3.84 10.78
CA ASN A 27 -10.95 3.59 11.07
C ASN A 27 -11.29 2.14 10.73
N GLU A 28 -11.69 1.34 11.71
CA GLU A 28 -11.98 -0.09 11.51
C GLU A 28 -13.17 -0.36 10.57
N PHE A 29 -14.05 0.61 10.35
CA PHE A 29 -15.27 0.42 9.57
C PHE A 29 -15.08 0.66 8.06
N ASP A 30 -14.40 1.74 7.71
CA ASP A 30 -14.21 2.21 6.32
C ASP A 30 -12.76 2.58 5.99
N GLY A 31 -11.85 2.37 6.92
CA GLY A 31 -10.43 2.64 6.73
C GLY A 31 -9.77 1.60 5.83
N ILE A 32 -8.63 2.02 5.30
CA ILE A 32 -7.76 1.22 4.45
C ILE A 32 -6.40 1.21 5.11
N GLU A 33 -5.86 0.02 5.38
CA GLU A 33 -4.44 -0.16 5.61
C GLU A 33 -3.73 -0.23 4.25
N VAL A 34 -2.60 0.46 4.14
CA VAL A 34 -1.83 0.52 2.90
C VAL A 34 -0.52 -0.22 3.13
N GLU A 35 -0.30 -1.32 2.41
CA GLU A 35 0.96 -2.06 2.47
C GLU A 35 1.74 -1.83 1.18
N ILE A 36 3.04 -1.54 1.28
CA ILE A 36 3.98 -1.60 0.15
C ILE A 36 4.97 -2.70 0.46
N VAL A 37 4.93 -3.75 -0.38
CA VAL A 37 5.74 -4.95 -0.22
C VAL A 37 6.82 -4.94 -1.29
N LYS A 38 8.04 -5.29 -0.90
CA LYS A 38 9.13 -5.59 -1.84
C LYS A 38 9.24 -7.11 -1.97
N ASP A 39 9.06 -7.61 -3.19
CA ASP A 39 9.39 -8.98 -3.54
C ASP A 39 10.66 -9.03 -4.42
N SER A 40 11.00 -10.22 -4.94
CA SER A 40 12.23 -10.44 -5.73
C SER A 40 12.25 -9.70 -7.07
N ASN A 41 11.10 -9.21 -7.54
CA ASN A 41 10.95 -8.66 -8.89
C ASN A 41 10.47 -7.21 -8.88
N GLU A 42 9.58 -6.82 -7.95
CA GLU A 42 8.99 -5.49 -7.93
C GLU A 42 8.44 -5.05 -6.57
N LEU A 43 8.06 -3.78 -6.50
CA LEU A 43 7.26 -3.23 -5.41
C LEU A 43 5.79 -3.37 -5.76
N GLN A 44 5.01 -3.84 -4.80
CA GLN A 44 3.57 -4.02 -4.96
C GLN A 44 2.84 -3.32 -3.81
N THR A 45 1.89 -2.46 -4.16
CA THR A 45 0.97 -1.87 -3.17
C THR A 45 -0.26 -2.74 -3.02
N TYR A 46 -0.64 -2.98 -1.77
CA TYR A 46 -1.90 -3.59 -1.39
C TYR A 46 -2.73 -2.65 -0.52
N LEU A 47 -4.03 -2.63 -0.76
CA LEU A 47 -5.01 -1.97 0.08
C LEU A 47 -5.77 -3.05 0.85
N VAL A 48 -5.62 -3.04 2.17
CA VAL A 48 -6.20 -4.03 3.07
C VAL A 48 -7.39 -3.40 3.80
N ILE A 49 -8.53 -4.08 3.75
CA ILE A 49 -9.72 -3.71 4.50
C ILE A 49 -9.99 -4.76 5.59
N HIS A 50 -10.31 -4.27 6.79
CA HIS A 50 -10.56 -5.13 7.95
C HIS A 50 -12.05 -5.32 8.25
N SER A 51 -12.92 -4.70 7.44
CA SER A 51 -14.38 -4.81 7.58
C SER A 51 -15.00 -5.74 6.53
N ILE A 52 -16.12 -5.34 5.92
CA ILE A 52 -16.92 -6.19 5.05
C ILE A 52 -16.19 -6.41 3.72
N ALA A 53 -15.99 -7.68 3.38
CA ALA A 53 -15.37 -8.11 2.14
C ALA A 53 -16.08 -7.53 0.90
N ILE A 54 -15.29 -7.16 -0.10
CA ILE A 54 -15.77 -6.67 -1.39
C ILE A 54 -16.25 -7.86 -2.22
N GLY A 55 -17.52 -7.84 -2.60
CA GLY A 55 -18.16 -8.89 -3.41
C GLY A 55 -17.83 -8.86 -4.91
N LYS A 56 -16.88 -8.03 -5.34
CA LYS A 56 -16.50 -7.81 -6.75
C LYS A 56 -15.07 -8.28 -6.98
N ARG A 57 -14.75 -8.65 -8.22
CA ARG A 57 -13.39 -9.02 -8.62
C ARG A 57 -12.49 -7.82 -8.89
N ASN A 58 -13.05 -6.70 -9.33
CA ASN A 58 -12.32 -5.49 -9.65
C ASN A 58 -13.03 -4.29 -9.07
N VAL A 59 -12.27 -3.28 -8.67
CA VAL A 59 -12.75 -1.98 -8.21
C VAL A 59 -11.93 -0.86 -8.82
N MET A 60 -12.49 0.35 -8.88
CA MET A 60 -11.75 1.53 -9.28
C MET A 60 -11.20 2.21 -8.03
N VAL A 61 -9.87 2.25 -7.91
CA VAL A 61 -9.19 2.95 -6.83
C VAL A 61 -8.82 4.35 -7.31
N THR A 62 -9.16 5.36 -6.54
CA THR A 62 -8.77 6.75 -6.80
C THR A 62 -7.64 7.14 -5.86
N LEU A 63 -6.53 7.61 -6.42
CA LEU A 63 -5.47 8.30 -5.70
C LEU A 63 -5.65 9.81 -5.92
N THR A 64 -5.67 10.58 -4.84
CA THR A 64 -5.83 12.04 -4.89
C THR A 64 -4.74 12.73 -4.07
N SER A 65 -4.09 13.73 -4.65
CA SER A 65 -3.08 14.54 -3.96
C SER A 65 -3.12 15.98 -4.48
N GLY A 66 -3.56 16.93 -3.63
CA GLY A 66 -3.86 18.29 -4.08
C GLY A 66 -4.99 18.29 -5.11
N ASP A 67 -4.74 18.90 -6.27
CA ASP A 67 -5.67 18.93 -7.41
C ASP A 67 -5.55 17.71 -8.33
N ASP A 68 -4.50 16.89 -8.15
CA ASP A 68 -4.28 15.68 -8.96
C ASP A 68 -5.18 14.55 -8.46
N SER A 69 -5.94 13.94 -9.37
CA SER A 69 -6.77 12.77 -9.08
C SER A 69 -6.71 11.77 -10.22
N ILE A 70 -6.24 10.56 -9.93
CA ILE A 70 -6.03 9.51 -10.93
C ILE A 70 -6.73 8.23 -10.47
N GLN A 71 -7.36 7.54 -11.41
CA GLN A 71 -8.12 6.31 -11.17
C GLN A 71 -7.41 5.11 -11.77
N TYR A 72 -7.33 4.03 -10.99
CA TYR A 72 -6.65 2.80 -11.35
C TYR A 72 -7.59 1.60 -11.21
N PRO A 73 -7.81 0.82 -12.30
CA PRO A 73 -8.53 -0.44 -12.20
C PRO A 73 -7.68 -1.42 -11.37
N SER A 74 -8.24 -1.88 -10.25
CA SER A 74 -7.51 -2.64 -9.24
C SER A 74 -8.17 -3.98 -8.98
N LEU A 75 -7.36 -5.02 -8.81
CA LEU A 75 -7.82 -6.39 -8.64
C LEU A 75 -8.12 -6.68 -7.16
N VAL A 76 -9.30 -7.19 -6.87
CA VAL A 76 -9.66 -7.70 -5.55
C VAL A 76 -9.21 -9.15 -5.45
N LEU A 77 -8.33 -9.45 -4.49
CA LEU A 77 -7.83 -10.79 -4.24
C LEU A 77 -8.90 -11.69 -3.61
N LYS A 78 -8.66 -13.01 -3.68
CA LYS A 78 -9.53 -14.03 -3.08
C LYS A 78 -9.73 -13.74 -1.58
N GLY A 79 -11.00 -13.69 -1.16
CA GLY A 79 -11.39 -13.29 0.20
C GLY A 79 -11.97 -11.87 0.29
N GLY A 80 -11.79 -11.04 -0.75
CA GLY A 80 -12.46 -9.74 -0.85
C GLY A 80 -11.92 -8.66 0.09
N GLN A 81 -10.83 -8.93 0.82
CA GLN A 81 -10.27 -8.04 1.84
C GLN A 81 -8.95 -7.38 1.45
N LYS A 82 -8.36 -7.77 0.32
CA LYS A 82 -7.09 -7.24 -0.17
C LYS A 82 -7.24 -6.86 -1.63
N ILE A 83 -6.84 -5.64 -1.96
CA ILE A 83 -6.88 -5.10 -3.33
C ILE A 83 -5.45 -4.86 -3.78
N VAL A 84 -5.13 -5.24 -5.01
CA VAL A 84 -3.84 -5.01 -5.65
C VAL A 84 -3.95 -3.77 -6.53
N LEU A 85 -3.15 -2.76 -6.21
CA LEU A 85 -3.02 -1.58 -7.08
C LEU A 85 -2.13 -1.95 -8.27
N PRO A 86 -2.47 -1.56 -9.50
CA PRO A 86 -1.59 -1.83 -10.64
C PRO A 86 -0.24 -1.11 -10.48
N LYS A 87 0.75 -1.54 -11.27
CA LYS A 87 2.15 -1.08 -11.16
C LYS A 87 2.31 0.42 -11.31
N ASP A 88 1.61 1.02 -12.26
CA ASP A 88 1.53 2.46 -12.49
C ASP A 88 0.94 3.20 -11.28
N GLY A 89 -0.14 2.68 -10.69
CA GLY A 89 -0.71 3.22 -9.46
C GLY A 89 0.23 3.09 -8.26
N THR A 90 0.91 1.96 -8.11
CA THR A 90 1.93 1.75 -7.08
C THR A 90 3.05 2.78 -7.22
N GLN A 91 3.57 2.96 -8.43
CA GLN A 91 4.64 3.92 -8.70
C GLN A 91 4.17 5.36 -8.42
N GLN A 92 2.95 5.72 -8.82
CA GLN A 92 2.39 7.05 -8.60
C GLN A 92 2.23 7.37 -7.11
N LEU A 93 1.71 6.42 -6.33
CA LEU A 93 1.57 6.55 -4.88
C LEU A 93 2.94 6.80 -4.23
N ILE A 94 3.93 5.96 -4.56
CA ILE A 94 5.30 6.09 -4.02
C ILE A 94 5.88 7.45 -4.38
N ASN A 95 5.76 7.88 -5.64
CA ASN A 95 6.30 9.17 -6.09
C ASN A 95 5.72 10.33 -5.29
N TRP A 96 4.39 10.40 -5.15
CA TRP A 96 3.76 11.47 -4.36
C TRP A 96 4.19 11.45 -2.89
N LEU A 97 4.33 10.26 -2.28
CA LEU A 97 4.81 10.14 -0.90
C LEU A 97 6.28 10.57 -0.75
N LEU A 98 7.15 10.24 -1.73
CA LEU A 98 8.54 10.69 -1.76
C LEU A 98 8.66 12.21 -1.97
N GLU A 99 7.70 12.80 -2.67
CA GLU A 99 7.55 14.26 -2.85
C GLU A 99 6.94 14.96 -1.62
N ASN A 100 6.81 14.28 -0.48
CA ASN A 100 6.25 14.83 0.76
C ASN A 100 4.79 15.31 0.59
N ARG A 101 4.04 14.69 -0.33
CA ARG A 101 2.62 14.99 -0.54
C ARG A 101 1.73 14.11 0.32
N LEU A 102 0.64 14.68 0.82
CA LEU A 102 -0.47 13.91 1.39
C LEU A 102 -1.24 13.22 0.26
N VAL A 103 -1.51 11.92 0.42
CA VAL A 103 -2.25 11.15 -0.59
C VAL A 103 -3.49 10.56 0.04
N THR A 104 -4.64 10.85 -0.56
CA THR A 104 -5.91 10.20 -0.23
C THR A 104 -6.12 9.04 -1.19
N ILE A 105 -6.39 7.87 -0.63
CA ILE A 105 -6.72 6.65 -1.37
C ILE A 105 -8.17 6.33 -1.07
N SER A 106 -8.99 6.13 -2.10
CA SER A 106 -10.40 5.82 -1.91
C SER A 106 -10.95 4.90 -2.98
N PHE A 107 -11.95 4.11 -2.60
CA PHE A 107 -12.76 3.31 -3.51
C PHE A 107 -14.10 3.00 -2.83
N GLU A 108 -15.20 3.11 -3.57
CA GLU A 108 -16.55 2.95 -3.03
C GLU A 108 -16.75 3.79 -1.75
N ARG A 109 -16.97 3.14 -0.59
CA ARG A 109 -17.10 3.81 0.71
C ARG A 109 -15.79 3.89 1.51
N TYR A 110 -14.76 3.18 1.07
CA TYR A 110 -13.50 3.06 1.81
C TYR A 110 -12.58 4.23 1.49
N LYS A 111 -11.90 4.74 2.52
CA LYS A 111 -11.00 5.88 2.39
C LYS A 111 -9.90 5.84 3.43
N THR A 112 -8.70 6.25 3.02
CA THR A 112 -7.62 6.59 3.94
C THR A 112 -6.83 7.77 3.39
N THR A 113 -6.24 8.56 4.27
CA THR A 113 -5.28 9.60 3.88
C THR A 113 -3.95 9.23 4.49
N VAL A 114 -3.01 8.84 3.64
CA VAL A 114 -1.65 8.52 4.04
C VAL A 114 -0.82 9.80 4.01
N ALA A 115 -0.18 10.06 5.14
CA ALA A 115 0.78 11.12 5.28
C ALA A 115 2.20 10.55 5.14
N ASN A 116 3.17 11.39 4.83
CA ASN A 116 4.49 10.92 4.42
C ASN A 116 5.48 10.76 5.61
N GLU A 117 5.04 11.01 6.85
CA GLU A 117 5.93 10.97 8.00
C GLU A 117 6.62 9.60 8.08
N ARG A 118 7.96 9.65 8.12
CA ARG A 118 8.86 8.48 8.09
C ARG A 118 8.85 7.66 6.80
N PHE A 119 7.96 7.90 5.84
CA PHE A 119 7.84 7.11 4.61
C PHE A 119 9.16 7.01 3.86
N SER A 120 9.82 8.14 3.56
CA SER A 120 11.05 8.15 2.77
C SER A 120 12.18 7.32 3.42
N ASN A 121 12.28 7.35 4.75
CA ASN A 121 13.29 6.58 5.48
C ASN A 121 12.96 5.09 5.45
N LEU A 122 11.71 4.72 5.75
CA LEU A 122 11.28 3.32 5.74
C LEU A 122 11.27 2.72 4.32
N TYR A 123 11.01 3.53 3.30
CA TYR A 123 11.11 3.13 1.91
C TYR A 123 12.55 2.80 1.52
N LYS A 124 13.54 3.60 1.96
CA LYS A 124 14.96 3.25 1.76
C LYS A 124 15.32 1.94 2.47
N GLU A 125 14.88 1.78 3.72
CA GLU A 125 15.09 0.55 4.48
C GLU A 125 14.48 -0.67 3.77
N LEU A 126 13.24 -0.54 3.26
CA LEU A 126 12.58 -1.57 2.47
C LEU A 126 13.41 -1.96 1.23
N LEU A 127 13.99 -0.98 0.54
CA LEU A 127 14.82 -1.22 -0.64
C LEU A 127 16.15 -1.90 -0.31
N GLU A 128 16.68 -1.76 0.90
CA GLU A 128 17.94 -2.40 1.33
C GLU A 128 17.76 -3.88 1.74
N ILE A 129 16.52 -4.33 1.98
CA ILE A 129 16.27 -5.69 2.43
C ILE A 129 16.61 -6.69 1.30
N PRO A 130 17.52 -7.66 1.56
CA PRO A 130 17.92 -8.64 0.57
C PRO A 130 16.81 -9.68 0.40
N VAL A 131 16.18 -9.66 -0.77
CA VAL A 131 15.27 -10.71 -1.22
C VAL A 131 16.08 -11.58 -2.18
N ALA A 132 16.28 -12.86 -1.86
CA ALA A 132 17.08 -13.71 -2.74
C ALA A 132 16.32 -13.98 -4.05
N SER A 133 17.01 -13.77 -5.17
CA SER A 133 16.55 -14.07 -6.53
C SER A 133 16.65 -15.55 -6.88
#